data_AF-A0A0L0F7P3-F1
#
_entry.id   AF-A0A0L0F7P3-F1
#
_cell.length_a   1.000
_cell.length_b   1.000
_cell.length_c   1.000
_cell.angle_alpha   90.00
_cell.angle_beta   90.00
_cell.angle_gamma   90.00
#
_symmetry.space_group_name_H-M   'P 1'
#
loop_
_entity.id
_entity.type
_entity.pdbx_description
1 polymer ?
#
loop_
_entity_poly.entity_id
_entity_poly.type
_entity_poly.pdbx_seq_one_letter_code
_entity_poly.pdbx_strand_id
1 'polypeptide(L)'
;MSIRQRGTALYVIDRLALRVGNEKDTSEEADTVGCCSLRVEHVTMEGDNQITLDFLGKDCIRYINTVEVIPQVYKNIKIFMQGKAPDIKIFDRLLVSLCAPIRTVVC
;
A
#
# COMPACT_ATOMS: atom_id res chain seq x y z
N MET A 1 13.32 10.74 5.08
CA MET A 1 12.62 9.45 4.87
C MET A 1 11.11 9.62 4.67
N SER A 2 10.37 10.36 5.51
CA SER A 2 8.89 10.44 5.41
C SER A 2 8.37 11.02 4.08
N ILE A 3 9.05 11.99 3.47
CA ILE A 3 8.65 12.58 2.17
C ILE A 3 8.69 11.54 1.04
N ARG A 4 9.66 10.62 1.05
CA ARG A 4 9.76 9.54 0.03
C ARG A 4 8.62 8.54 0.16
N GLN A 5 8.31 8.12 1.40
CA GLN A 5 7.16 7.25 1.65
C GLN A 5 5.84 7.93 1.25
N ARG A 6 5.64 9.21 1.57
CA ARG A 6 4.46 9.98 1.15
C ARG A 6 4.34 10.07 -0.37
N GLY A 7 5.41 10.44 -1.07
CA GLY A 7 5.39 10.55 -2.52
C GLY A 7 5.13 9.20 -3.22
N THR A 8 5.74 8.12 -2.70
CA THR A 8 5.49 6.77 -3.21
C THR A 8 4.08 6.28 -2.93
N ALA A 9 3.55 6.49 -1.72
CA ALA A 9 2.17 6.11 -1.41
C ALA A 9 1.16 6.95 -2.22
N LEU A 10 1.40 8.25 -2.41
CA LEU A 10 0.57 9.11 -3.24
C LEU A 10 0.50 8.59 -4.67
N TYR A 11 1.65 8.24 -5.25
CA TYR A 11 1.71 7.63 -6.58
C TYR A 11 0.93 6.31 -6.64
N VAL A 12 1.07 5.46 -5.63
CA VAL A 12 0.34 4.18 -5.57
C VAL A 12 -1.18 4.41 -5.45
N ILE A 13 -1.63 5.35 -4.63
CA ILE A 13 -3.06 5.71 -4.51
C ILE A 13 -3.60 6.25 -5.84
N ASP A 14 -2.87 7.16 -6.48
CA ASP A 14 -3.29 7.78 -7.74
C ASP A 14 -3.35 6.77 -8.89
N ARG A 15 -2.33 5.92 -9.01
CA ARG A 15 -2.23 4.95 -10.11
C ARG A 15 -3.14 3.74 -9.95
N LEU A 16 -3.40 3.32 -8.71
CA LEU A 16 -4.13 2.09 -8.42
C LEU A 16 -5.51 2.34 -7.83
N ALA A 17 -5.92 3.60 -7.70
CA ALA A 17 -7.18 4.04 -7.11
C ALA A 17 -7.46 3.37 -5.75
N LEU A 18 -6.42 3.08 -4.96
CA LEU A 18 -6.58 2.41 -3.68
C LEU A 18 -7.20 3.36 -2.66
N ARG A 19 -8.18 2.85 -1.91
CA ARG A 19 -8.69 3.57 -0.74
C ARG A 19 -7.58 3.78 0.29
N VAL A 20 -7.58 4.96 0.91
CA VAL A 20 -6.58 5.37 1.91
C VAL A 20 -6.46 4.34 3.05
N GLY A 21 -7.59 3.77 3.48
CA GLY A 21 -7.68 2.81 4.58
C GLY A 21 -7.50 3.52 5.92
N ASN A 22 -8.54 3.51 6.77
CA ASN A 22 -8.40 3.88 8.17
C ASN A 22 -7.92 2.68 8.97
N GLU A 23 -7.20 2.93 10.06
CA GLU A 23 -6.96 1.90 11.08
C GLU A 23 -8.32 1.54 11.68
N LYS A 24 -8.66 0.24 11.64
CA LYS A 24 -9.86 -0.27 12.29
C LYS A 24 -9.51 -0.74 13.69
N ASP A 25 -10.33 -0.34 14.65
CA ASP A 25 -10.33 -0.91 15.99
C ASP A 25 -11.02 -2.28 15.96
N THR A 26 -10.42 -3.23 16.67
CA THR A 26 -11.02 -4.45 17.25
C THR A 26 -11.18 -5.75 16.42
N SER A 27 -10.60 -6.79 17.05
CA SER A 27 -10.71 -8.25 17.08
C SER A 27 -11.79 -9.07 16.33
N GLU A 28 -12.79 -8.50 15.66
CA GLU A 28 -13.87 -9.30 15.02
C GLU A 28 -14.07 -9.03 13.51
N GLU A 29 -13.24 -8.19 12.90
CA GLU A 29 -13.32 -7.92 11.47
C GLU A 29 -12.23 -8.66 10.69
N ALA A 30 -12.60 -9.16 9.51
CA ALA A 30 -11.64 -9.74 8.57
C ALA A 30 -10.48 -8.76 8.33
N ASP A 31 -9.27 -9.32 8.16
CA ASP A 31 -8.02 -8.59 7.95
C ASP A 31 -8.04 -7.87 6.60
N THR A 32 -8.67 -6.70 6.62
CA THR A 32 -8.94 -5.87 5.44
C THR A 32 -7.97 -4.71 5.45
N VAL A 33 -7.19 -4.58 4.37
CA VAL A 33 -6.13 -3.56 4.26
C VAL A 33 -6.42 -2.54 3.18
N GLY A 34 -5.91 -1.32 3.39
CA GLY A 34 -5.92 -0.22 2.44
C GLY A 34 -4.51 0.31 2.21
N CYS A 35 -4.35 1.38 1.44
CA CYS A 35 -3.02 1.83 1.02
C CYS A 35 -2.09 2.20 2.20
N CYS A 36 -2.61 2.78 3.28
CA CYS A 36 -1.81 3.15 4.45
C CYS A 36 -1.54 1.97 5.41
N SER A 37 -2.26 0.85 5.26
CA SER A 37 -2.08 -0.36 6.06
C SER A 37 -1.47 -1.53 5.29
N LEU A 38 -0.95 -1.30 4.08
CA LEU A 38 -0.21 -2.30 3.31
C LEU A 38 1.01 -2.81 4.09
N ARG A 39 1.12 -4.14 4.17
CA ARG A 39 2.21 -4.89 4.79
C ARG A 39 3.08 -5.52 3.72
N VAL A 40 4.27 -5.95 4.11
CA VAL A 40 5.26 -6.55 3.20
C VAL A 40 4.69 -7.78 2.49
N GLU A 41 3.89 -8.60 3.16
CA GLU A 41 3.27 -9.80 2.60
C GLU A 41 2.28 -9.52 1.45
N HIS A 42 1.71 -8.31 1.38
CA HIS A 42 0.72 -7.95 0.36
C HIS A 42 1.34 -7.47 -0.96
N VAL A 43 2.66 -7.38 -1.04
CA VAL A 43 3.38 -6.82 -2.19
C VAL A 43 4.47 -7.78 -2.63
N THR A 44 4.37 -8.24 -3.88
CA THR A 44 5.40 -9.03 -4.53
C THR A 44 6.14 -8.16 -5.54
N MET A 45 7.47 -8.18 -5.48
CA MET A 45 8.32 -7.45 -6.41
C MET A 45 8.62 -8.36 -7.61
N GLU A 46 8.04 -8.04 -8.77
CA GLU A 46 8.27 -8.75 -10.01
C GLU A 46 9.48 -8.15 -10.77
N GLY A 47 9.87 -8.78 -11.88
CA GLY A 47 10.84 -8.20 -12.81
C GLY A 47 10.35 -6.90 -13.47
N ASP A 48 11.25 -6.20 -14.18
CA ASP A 48 10.89 -5.09 -15.08
C ASP A 48 10.07 -3.95 -14.47
N ASN A 49 10.37 -3.60 -13.21
CA ASN A 49 9.66 -2.57 -12.44
C ASN A 49 8.16 -2.86 -12.22
N GLN A 50 7.74 -4.13 -12.27
CA GLN A 50 6.37 -4.52 -11.96
C GLN A 50 6.23 -4.92 -10.49
N ILE A 51 5.08 -4.59 -9.90
CA ILE A 51 4.71 -5.05 -8.56
C ILE A 51 3.35 -5.73 -8.64
N THR A 52 3.19 -6.82 -7.90
CA THR A 52 1.90 -7.48 -7.71
C THR A 52 1.39 -7.16 -6.32
N LEU A 53 0.17 -6.64 -6.23
CA LEU A 53 -0.55 -6.44 -4.99
C LEU A 53 -1.56 -7.56 -4.83
N ASP A 54 -1.58 -8.23 -3.67
CA ASP A 54 -2.54 -9.28 -3.35
C ASP A 54 -2.98 -9.14 -1.88
N PHE A 55 -4.21 -8.68 -1.67
CA PHE A 55 -4.75 -8.49 -0.34
C PHE A 55 -6.28 -8.49 -0.32
N LEU A 56 -6.87 -8.61 0.86
CA LEU A 56 -8.31 -8.47 1.06
C LEU A 56 -8.67 -7.01 1.35
N GLY A 57 -9.51 -6.42 0.50
CA GLY A 57 -10.04 -5.07 0.67
C GLY A 57 -11.34 -5.04 1.46
N LYS A 58 -12.14 -3.98 1.30
CA LYS A 58 -13.46 -3.86 1.94
C LYS A 58 -14.37 -5.05 1.55
N ASP A 59 -15.22 -5.46 2.49
CA ASP A 59 -16.19 -6.55 2.30
C ASP A 59 -15.52 -7.90 1.94
N CYS A 60 -14.25 -8.08 2.32
CA CYS A 60 -13.42 -9.27 2.06
C CYS A 60 -13.20 -9.57 0.56
N ILE A 61 -13.31 -8.56 -0.30
CA ILE A 61 -13.06 -8.73 -1.72
C ILE A 61 -11.55 -8.77 -1.95
N ARG A 62 -11.07 -9.87 -2.53
CA ARG A 62 -9.65 -10.02 -2.90
C ARG A 62 -9.31 -9.05 -4.03
N TYR A 63 -8.32 -8.22 -3.80
CA TYR A 63 -7.70 -7.36 -4.79
C TYR A 63 -6.38 -8.02 -5.21
N ILE A 64 -6.32 -8.46 -6.47
CA ILE A 64 -5.08 -8.92 -7.09
C ILE A 64 -4.82 -8.09 -8.34
N ASN A 65 -3.69 -7.41 -8.40
CA ASN A 65 -3.34 -6.58 -9.54
C ASN A 65 -1.81 -6.48 -9.71
N THR A 66 -1.34 -6.74 -10.92
CA THR A 66 0.07 -6.57 -11.30
C THR A 66 0.18 -5.30 -12.14
N VAL A 67 1.05 -4.40 -11.71
CA VAL A 67 1.17 -3.07 -12.31
C VAL A 67 2.62 -2.69 -12.50
N GLU A 68 2.89 -2.11 -13.67
CA GLU A 68 4.18 -1.48 -13.95
C GLU A 68 4.23 -0.12 -13.23
N VAL A 69 5.27 0.06 -12.41
CA VAL A 69 5.51 1.31 -11.70
C VAL A 69 6.78 1.97 -12.21
N ILE A 70 6.88 3.28 -12.03
CA ILE A 70 8.09 4.00 -12.41
C ILE A 70 9.31 3.44 -11.63
N PRO A 71 10.51 3.41 -12.24
CA PRO A 71 11.69 2.78 -11.63
C PRO A 71 12.05 3.32 -10.24
N GLN A 72 11.79 4.61 -10.00
CA GLN A 72 12.03 5.23 -8.70
C GLN A 72 11.10 4.69 -7.61
N VAL A 73 9.83 4.42 -7.96
CA VAL A 73 8.84 3.85 -7.04
C VAL A 73 9.18 2.40 -6.74
N TYR A 74 9.52 1.61 -7.76
CA TYR A 74 9.96 0.23 -7.58
C TYR A 74 11.16 0.14 -6.63
N LYS A 75 12.20 0.97 -6.85
CA LYS A 75 13.36 1.06 -5.95
C LYS A 75 12.97 1.45 -4.53
N ASN A 76 12.09 2.43 -4.37
CA ASN A 76 11.64 2.88 -3.05
C ASN A 76 10.91 1.77 -2.30
N ILE A 77 9.98 1.05 -2.94
CA ILE A 77 9.23 -0.06 -2.33
C ILE A 77 10.20 -1.16 -1.89
N LYS A 78 11.17 -1.52 -2.75
CA LYS A 78 12.21 -2.51 -2.41
C LYS A 78 12.97 -2.12 -1.15
N ILE A 79 13.37 -0.85 -1.03
CA ILE A 79 14.07 -0.31 0.15
C ILE A 79 13.15 -0.32 1.38
N PHE A 80 11.86 -0.01 1.21
CA PHE A 80 10.91 0.02 2.32
C PHE A 80 10.57 -1.36 2.88
N MET A 81 10.69 -2.42 2.08
CA MET A 81 10.49 -3.81 2.50
C MET A 81 11.77 -4.44 3.08
N GLN A 82 12.96 -3.90 2.76
CA GLN A 82 14.23 -4.49 3.15
C GLN A 82 14.39 -4.56 4.67
N GLY A 83 14.63 -5.76 5.21
CA GLY A 83 14.83 -5.99 6.64
C GLY A 83 13.56 -5.95 7.49
N LYS A 84 12.38 -5.88 6.86
CA LYS A 84 11.08 -5.96 7.55
C LYS A 84 10.52 -7.38 7.48
N ALA A 85 9.83 -7.80 8.54
CA ALA A 85 9.06 -9.04 8.53
C ALA A 85 7.78 -8.89 7.67
N PRO A 86 7.18 -10.01 7.19
CA PRO A 86 6.02 -9.99 6.28
C PRO A 86 4.81 -9.22 6.82
N ASP A 87 4.60 -9.24 8.13
CA ASP A 87 3.51 -8.62 8.86
C ASP A 87 3.73 -7.12 9.19
N ILE A 88 4.88 -6.56 8.81
CA ILE A 88 5.19 -5.15 9.08
C ILE A 88 4.69 -4.25 7.95
N LYS A 89 4.16 -3.08 8.32
CA LYS A 89 3.72 -2.05 7.37
C LYS A 89 4.87 -1.57 6.48
N ILE A 90 4.62 -1.47 5.17
CA ILE A 90 5.58 -0.91 4.21
C ILE A 90 5.77 0.59 4.48
N PHE A 91 4.67 1.31 4.74
CA PHE A 91 4.63 2.74 5.01
C PHE A 91 4.52 3.05 6.52
N ASP A 92 5.57 2.73 7.27
CA ASP A 92 5.62 2.88 8.75
C ASP A 92 5.62 4.34 9.23
N ARG A 93 5.97 5.32 8.39
CA ARG A 93 6.09 6.74 8.78
C ARG A 93 5.05 7.64 8.11
N LEU A 94 3.96 7.04 7.64
CA LEU A 94 2.89 7.73 6.94
C LEU A 94 1.69 7.91 7.86
N LEU A 95 1.34 9.17 8.15
CA LEU A 95 0.16 9.50 8.94
C LEU A 95 -1.06 9.60 8.02
N VAL A 96 -2.12 8.88 8.35
CA VAL A 96 -3.41 8.85 7.61
C VAL A 96 -3.98 10.26 7.41
N SER A 97 -3.75 11.18 8.35
CA SER A 97 -4.19 12.58 8.29
C SER A 97 -3.59 13.39 7.12
N LEU A 98 -2.46 12.96 6.55
CA LEU A 98 -1.89 13.61 5.35
C LEU A 98 -2.51 13.12 4.04
N CYS A 99 -3.19 11.96 4.06
CA CYS A 99 -3.92 11.46 2.91
C CYS A 99 -5.38 11.96 2.87
N ALA A 100 -5.85 12.63 3.94
CA ALA A 100 -7.21 13.16 4.07
C ALA A 100 -7.69 14.10 2.92
N PRO A 101 -6.86 14.95 2.28
CA PRO A 101 -7.33 15.75 1.15
C PRO A 101 -7.42 14.97 -0.18
N ILE A 102 -6.88 13.76 -0.26
CA ILE A 102 -6.92 12.92 -1.46
C ILE A 102 -8.20 12.09 -1.41
N ARG A 103 -9.32 12.69 -1.82
CA ARG A 103 -10.54 11.96 -2.18
C ARG A 103 -10.29 11.21 -3.49
N THR A 104 -9.62 10.05 -3.44
CA THR A 104 -9.62 9.16 -4.60
C THR A 104 -10.72 8.12 -4.47
N VAL A 105 -11.56 8.18 -5.49
CA VAL A 105 -12.74 7.38 -5.83
C VAL A 105 -12.30 5.98 -6.26
N VAL A 106 -13.21 5.01 -6.11
CA VAL A 106 -13.15 3.58 -6.51
C VAL A 106 -12.75 2.61 -5.38
N CYS A 107 -13.76 1.97 -4.77
CA CYS A 107 -13.82 0.51 -4.83
C CYS A 107 -14.85 0.17 -5.90
#